data_AF-A0A7Y8M9N3-F1
#
_entry.id   AF-A0A7Y8M9N3-F1
#
_cell.length_a   1.000
_cell.length_b   1.000
_cell.length_c   1.000
_cell.angle_alpha   90.00
_cell.angle_beta   90.00
_cell.angle_gamma   90.00
#
_symmetry.space_group_name_H-M   'P 1'
#
loop_
_entity.id
_entity.type
_entity.pdbx_description
1 polymer ?
#
loop_
_entity_poly.entity_id
_entity_poly.type
_entity_poly.pdbx_seq_one_letter_code
_entity_poly.pdbx_strand_id
1 'polypeptide(L)'
;MRLSRHRTAHLLMALVIGLGGPGPLAGAARAQGAERFTLEKLEDGAFIRLDRETGQISRCGQRGTSLVCEAAADDLELMRAEVARLDADLAEARAENRRLRTALDEAGIEPPEGTGGMADQLPSEDEMKDFADWFAMMGRVFRDMLDDLGAEEPEPAPAPDRRI
;
A
#
# COMPACT_ATOMS: atom_id res chain seq x y z
N MET A 1 -74.19 -38.14 42.43
CA MET A 1 -75.54 -38.41 41.89
C MET A 1 -76.14 -37.11 41.37
N ARG A 2 -76.76 -37.13 40.18
CA ARG A 2 -77.56 -36.07 39.50
C ARG A 2 -76.70 -34.93 38.92
N LEU A 3 -76.29 -34.94 37.65
CA LEU A 3 -77.02 -35.00 36.37
C LEU A 3 -78.04 -33.87 36.18
N SER A 4 -78.04 -33.32 34.95
CA SER A 4 -79.15 -32.63 34.26
C SER A 4 -79.06 -31.09 34.27
N ARG A 5 -78.50 -30.51 33.20
CA ARG A 5 -79.15 -30.17 31.91
C ARG A 5 -79.95 -28.86 31.98
N HIS A 6 -79.37 -27.86 31.32
CA HIS A 6 -79.97 -27.07 30.25
C HIS A 6 -81.50 -27.04 30.11
N ARG A 7 -82.06 -25.82 30.27
CA ARG A 7 -83.18 -25.29 29.48
C ARG A 7 -82.90 -23.80 29.26
N THR A 8 -82.21 -23.40 28.19
CA THR A 8 -82.77 -22.93 26.90
C THR A 8 -83.95 -21.96 27.05
N ALA A 9 -83.74 -20.68 26.74
CA ALA A 9 -84.66 -19.88 25.91
C ALA A 9 -84.05 -18.52 25.54
N HIS A 10 -83.57 -18.44 24.29
CA HIS A 10 -83.64 -17.32 23.33
C HIS A 10 -83.27 -15.90 23.81
N LEU A 11 -82.08 -15.42 23.45
CA LEU A 11 -81.74 -14.64 22.25
C LEU A 11 -82.06 -13.13 22.37
N LEU A 12 -81.08 -12.38 22.89
CA LEU A 12 -80.80 -11.03 22.38
C LEU A 12 -79.30 -10.94 22.10
N MET A 13 -79.00 -10.94 20.81
CA MET A 13 -77.69 -10.71 20.24
C MET A 13 -77.33 -9.24 20.46
N ALA A 14 -76.34 -8.96 21.32
CA ALA A 14 -75.64 -7.69 21.36
C ALA A 14 -74.15 -7.97 21.14
N LEU A 15 -73.72 -7.67 19.92
CA LEU A 15 -72.35 -7.71 19.44
C LEU A 15 -71.55 -6.58 20.11
N VAL A 16 -70.61 -6.92 20.98
CA VAL A 16 -69.52 -6.01 21.38
C VAL A 16 -68.20 -6.77 21.29
N ILE A 17 -67.33 -6.22 20.46
CA ILE A 17 -66.10 -6.79 19.93
C ILE A 17 -64.95 -6.60 20.93
N GLY A 18 -64.17 -7.67 21.13
CA GLY A 18 -62.70 -7.59 21.19
C GLY A 18 -62.06 -7.29 22.54
N LEU A 19 -61.48 -8.34 23.14
CA LEU A 19 -60.43 -8.28 24.15
C LEU A 19 -59.23 -7.47 23.66
N GLY A 20 -58.59 -6.73 24.57
CA GLY A 20 -57.26 -6.16 24.38
C GLY A 20 -56.96 -5.08 25.40
N GLY A 21 -56.53 -5.48 26.61
CA GLY A 21 -56.08 -4.52 27.61
C GLY A 21 -54.88 -3.71 27.09
N PRO A 22 -54.66 -2.49 27.62
CA PRO A 22 -53.48 -1.69 27.28
C PRO A 22 -52.23 -2.37 27.84
N GLY A 23 -51.64 -3.28 27.05
CA GLY A 23 -50.26 -3.70 27.25
C GLY A 23 -49.35 -2.52 26.96
N PRO A 24 -48.27 -2.29 27.74
CA PRO A 24 -47.29 -1.27 27.41
C PRO A 24 -46.74 -1.57 26.01
N LEU A 25 -46.88 -0.60 25.11
CA LEU A 25 -46.10 -0.55 23.87
C LEU A 25 -44.63 -0.48 24.30
N ALA A 26 -43.98 -1.63 24.38
CA ALA A 26 -42.53 -1.72 24.38
C ALA A 26 -42.09 -1.13 23.03
N GLY A 27 -41.77 0.17 23.04
CA GLY A 27 -41.13 0.82 21.92
C GLY A 27 -39.88 0.01 21.58
N ALA A 28 -39.88 -0.59 20.39
CA ALA A 28 -38.67 -1.15 19.83
C ALA A 28 -37.69 0.02 19.66
N ALA A 29 -36.82 0.21 20.66
CA ALA A 29 -35.62 1.00 20.53
C ALA A 29 -34.75 0.31 19.48
N ARG A 30 -35.03 0.57 18.19
CA ARG A 30 -34.07 0.29 17.14
C ARG A 30 -32.86 1.14 17.47
N ALA A 31 -31.78 0.49 17.88
CA ALA A 31 -30.51 1.12 18.16
C ALA A 31 -30.10 1.90 16.91
N GLN A 32 -30.28 3.23 16.95
CA GLN A 32 -29.90 4.12 15.85
C GLN A 32 -28.37 4.10 15.60
N GLY A 33 -27.60 3.44 16.47
CA GLY A 33 -26.18 3.16 16.30
C GLY A 33 -25.83 1.79 15.72
N ALA A 34 -26.79 0.91 15.43
CA ALA A 34 -26.50 -0.43 14.89
C ALA A 34 -25.90 -0.39 13.47
N GLU A 35 -26.17 0.67 12.71
CA GLU A 35 -25.57 0.87 11.39
C GLU A 35 -24.20 1.56 11.45
N ARG A 36 -24.00 2.46 12.42
CA ARG A 36 -22.75 3.21 12.60
C ARG A 36 -21.68 2.38 13.28
N PHE A 37 -22.03 1.59 14.29
CA PHE A 37 -21.06 0.82 15.07
C PHE A 37 -21.15 -0.67 14.76
N THR A 38 -20.04 -1.27 14.36
CA THR A 38 -19.91 -2.72 14.19
C THR A 38 -19.10 -3.29 15.34
N LEU A 39 -19.57 -4.39 15.93
CA LEU A 39 -18.91 -5.06 17.04
C LEU A 39 -18.43 -6.44 16.57
N GLU A 40 -17.14 -6.71 16.69
CA GLU A 40 -16.55 -8.00 16.35
C GLU A 40 -15.88 -8.62 17.58
N LYS A 41 -15.87 -9.95 17.62
CA LYS A 41 -15.22 -10.73 18.68
C LYS A 41 -13.89 -11.26 18.15
N LEU A 42 -12.82 -11.08 18.92
CA LEU A 42 -11.49 -11.58 18.60
C LEU A 42 -11.31 -13.02 19.13
N GLU A 43 -10.28 -13.69 18.63
CA GLU A 43 -9.93 -15.06 19.01
C GLU A 43 -9.58 -15.20 20.50
N ASP A 44 -9.05 -14.13 21.11
CA ASP A 44 -8.71 -14.04 22.54
C ASP A 44 -9.93 -13.80 23.44
N GLY A 45 -11.13 -13.65 22.86
CA GLY A 45 -12.36 -13.36 23.57
C GLY A 45 -12.59 -11.89 23.90
N ALA A 46 -11.68 -10.98 23.51
CA ALA A 46 -11.91 -9.54 23.55
C ALA A 46 -12.89 -9.10 22.46
N PHE A 47 -13.51 -7.94 22.65
CA PHE A 47 -14.39 -7.34 21.65
C PHE A 47 -13.73 -6.08 21.07
N ILE A 48 -13.93 -5.85 19.78
CA ILE A 48 -13.56 -4.61 19.10
C ILE A 48 -14.83 -3.94 18.57
N ARG A 49 -14.91 -2.62 18.67
CA ARG A 49 -15.95 -1.80 18.06
C ARG A 49 -15.36 -0.90 16.98
N LEU A 50 -15.88 -0.96 15.77
CA LEU A 50 -15.58 -0.06 14.66
C LEU A 50 -16.69 0.99 14.52
N ASP A 51 -16.33 2.27 14.48
CA ASP A 51 -17.20 3.36 14.03
C ASP A 51 -17.07 3.50 12.50
N ARG A 52 -18.11 3.16 11.75
CA ARG A 52 -18.13 3.19 10.27
C ARG A 52 -18.17 4.60 9.69
N GLU A 53 -18.51 5.62 10.48
CA GLU A 53 -18.48 7.01 10.01
C GLU A 53 -17.08 7.61 10.10
N THR A 54 -16.34 7.32 11.17
CA THR A 54 -15.01 7.92 11.41
C THR A 54 -13.85 6.96 11.19
N GLY A 55 -14.11 5.66 11.03
CA GLY A 55 -13.09 4.61 10.96
C GLY A 55 -12.39 4.31 12.30
N GLN A 56 -12.90 4.81 13.43
CA GLN A 56 -12.25 4.64 14.73
C GLN A 56 -12.50 3.25 15.30
N ILE A 57 -11.46 2.66 15.89
CA ILE A 57 -11.51 1.35 16.54
C ILE A 57 -11.42 1.53 18.05
N SER A 58 -12.30 0.87 18.79
CA SER A 58 -12.31 0.84 20.26
C SER A 58 -12.14 -0.59 20.75
N ARG A 59 -11.40 -0.79 21.84
CA ARG A 59 -11.29 -2.07 22.52
C ARG A 59 -12.32 -2.15 23.63
N CYS A 60 -13.07 -3.24 23.64
CA CYS A 60 -14.23 -3.41 24.50
C CYS A 60 -13.99 -4.58 25.46
N GLY A 61 -14.14 -4.29 26.75
CA GLY A 61 -14.02 -5.25 27.84
C GLY A 61 -15.34 -5.40 28.59
N GLN A 62 -15.61 -6.61 29.09
CA GLN A 62 -16.79 -6.86 29.91
C GLN A 62 -16.57 -6.31 31.32
N ARG A 63 -17.47 -5.43 31.80
CA ARG A 63 -17.52 -4.91 33.16
C ARG A 63 -18.87 -5.25 33.77
N GLY A 64 -18.90 -6.33 34.56
CA GLY A 64 -20.15 -6.90 35.07
C GLY A 64 -21.02 -7.44 33.93
N THR A 65 -22.26 -6.95 33.82
CA THR A 65 -23.19 -7.31 32.74
C THR A 65 -23.11 -6.41 31.51
N SER A 66 -22.25 -5.39 31.53
CA SER A 66 -22.13 -4.40 30.46
C SER A 66 -20.81 -4.54 29.70
N LEU A 67 -20.82 -4.24 28.40
CA LEU A 67 -19.62 -4.12 27.60
C LEU A 67 -19.19 -2.65 27.57
N VAL A 68 -17.97 -2.36 28.02
CA VAL A 68 -17.42 -1.00 28.05
C VAL A 68 -16.29 -0.90 27.04
N CYS A 69 -16.45 0.02 26.09
CA CYS A 69 -15.49 0.28 25.02
C CYS A 69 -14.65 1.50 25.34
N GLU A 70 -13.34 1.32 25.36
CA GLU A 70 -12.36 2.39 25.45
C GLU A 70 -11.77 2.61 24.06
N ALA A 71 -11.61 3.88 23.68
CA ALA A 71 -10.86 4.18 22.48
C ALA A 71 -9.49 3.51 22.59
N ALA A 72 -8.94 3.02 21.47
CA ALA A 72 -7.52 2.65 21.40
C ALA A 72 -6.65 3.92 21.49
N ALA A 73 -6.83 4.70 22.56
CA ALA A 73 -6.40 6.08 22.72
C ALA A 73 -4.87 6.20 22.79
N ASP A 74 -4.20 5.16 23.27
CA ASP A 74 -2.74 5.10 23.38
C ASP A 74 -2.07 5.17 21.98
N ASP A 75 -2.76 4.72 20.92
CA ASP A 75 -2.21 4.76 19.56
C ASP A 75 -2.24 6.17 18.96
N LEU A 76 -3.20 7.03 19.34
CA LEU A 76 -3.34 8.35 18.71
C LEU A 76 -2.27 9.35 19.17
N GLU A 77 -1.86 9.31 20.44
CA GLU A 77 -0.78 10.18 20.93
C GLU A 77 0.57 9.75 20.33
N LEU A 78 0.85 8.44 20.31
CA LEU A 78 2.04 7.89 19.68
C LEU A 78 2.09 8.17 18.17
N MET A 79 0.97 7.98 17.46
CA MET A 79 0.87 8.31 16.03
C MET A 79 1.09 9.81 15.77
N ARG A 80 0.53 10.69 16.60
CA ARG A 80 0.76 12.14 16.47
C ARG A 80 2.19 12.53 16.76
N ALA A 81 2.82 11.92 17.77
CA ALA A 81 4.22 12.13 18.06
C ALA A 81 5.11 11.64 16.90
N GLU A 82 4.80 10.49 16.31
CA GLU A 82 5.53 9.96 15.17
C GLU A 82 5.36 10.82 13.90
N VAL A 83 4.16 11.31 13.62
CA VAL A 83 3.93 12.27 12.52
C VAL A 83 4.76 13.54 12.75
N ALA A 84 4.76 14.10 13.96
CA ALA A 84 5.55 15.28 14.27
C ALA A 84 7.07 15.02 14.11
N ARG A 85 7.55 13.84 14.49
CA ARG A 85 8.94 13.41 14.29
C ARG A 85 9.29 13.30 12.82
N LEU A 86 8.44 12.64 12.02
CA LEU A 86 8.63 12.49 10.58
C LEU A 86 8.62 13.83 9.85
N ASP A 87 7.75 14.75 10.24
CA ASP A 87 7.73 16.11 9.68
C ASP A 87 9.01 16.87 9.99
N ALA A 88 9.58 16.70 11.19
CA ALA A 88 10.86 17.29 11.56
C ALA A 88 12.01 16.70 10.73
N ASP A 89 12.11 15.38 10.61
CA ASP A 89 13.12 14.70 9.80
C ASP A 89 13.04 15.13 8.33
N LEU A 90 11.83 15.25 7.79
CA LEU A 90 11.60 15.69 6.42
C LEU A 90 12.02 17.15 6.22
N ALA A 91 11.76 18.03 7.19
CA ALA A 91 12.19 19.41 7.15
C ALA A 91 13.73 19.52 7.17
N GLU A 92 14.40 18.72 8.01
CA GLU A 92 15.86 18.64 8.09
C GLU A 92 16.46 18.11 6.78
N ALA A 93 15.96 16.97 6.27
CA ALA A 93 16.43 16.39 5.02
C ALA A 93 16.27 17.35 3.84
N ARG A 94 15.16 18.08 3.77
CA ARG A 94 14.94 19.12 2.75
C ARG A 94 15.89 20.31 2.92
N ALA A 95 16.20 20.71 4.16
CA ALA A 95 17.15 21.78 4.42
C ALA A 95 18.56 21.36 3.99
N GLU A 96 18.96 20.15 4.30
CA GLU A 96 20.26 19.61 3.88
C GLU A 96 20.35 19.44 2.38
N ASN A 97 19.31 18.91 1.72
CA ASN A 97 19.28 18.82 0.27
C ASN A 97 19.42 20.19 -0.40
N ARG A 98 18.78 21.24 0.15
CA ARG A 98 18.96 22.62 -0.35
C ARG A 98 20.40 23.10 -0.18
N ARG A 99 21.02 22.87 0.99
CA ARG A 99 22.42 23.25 1.23
C ARG A 99 23.37 22.56 0.26
N LEU A 100 23.19 21.25 0.07
CA LEU A 100 24.00 20.47 -0.86
C LEU A 100 23.82 20.95 -2.31
N ARG A 101 22.58 21.23 -2.74
CA ARG A 101 22.33 21.82 -4.06
C ARG A 101 23.05 23.16 -4.23
N THR A 102 22.94 24.07 -3.26
CA THR A 102 23.67 25.34 -3.30
C THR A 102 25.19 25.14 -3.36
N ALA A 103 25.74 24.20 -2.60
CA ALA A 103 27.17 23.90 -2.63
C ALA A 103 27.63 23.31 -3.98
N LEU A 104 26.79 22.47 -4.61
CA LEU A 104 27.05 21.95 -5.96
C LEU A 104 27.01 23.07 -7.01
N ASP A 105 26.01 23.95 -6.93
CA ASP A 105 25.88 25.11 -7.80
C ASP A 105 27.09 26.05 -7.67
N GLU A 106 27.52 26.35 -6.44
CA GLU A 106 28.73 27.15 -6.17
C GLU A 106 30.02 26.47 -6.66
N ALA A 107 30.08 25.15 -6.62
CA ALA A 107 31.19 24.36 -7.14
C ALA A 107 31.15 24.21 -8.68
N GLY A 108 30.10 24.68 -9.35
CA GLY A 108 29.90 24.51 -10.79
C GLY A 108 29.71 23.04 -11.20
N ILE A 109 29.27 22.20 -10.27
CA ILE A 109 28.96 20.79 -10.51
C ILE A 109 27.46 20.73 -10.85
N GLU A 110 27.15 20.68 -12.14
CA GLU A 110 25.76 20.49 -12.57
C GLU A 110 25.26 19.13 -12.08
N PRO A 111 24.07 19.07 -11.44
CA PRO A 111 23.44 17.79 -11.13
C PRO A 111 23.28 17.01 -12.45
N PRO A 112 23.48 15.68 -12.45
CA PRO A 112 23.22 14.89 -13.65
C PRO A 112 21.78 15.17 -14.11
N GLU A 113 21.62 15.72 -15.31
CA GLU A 113 20.32 15.93 -15.93
C GLU A 113 19.64 14.56 -16.09
N GLY A 114 18.59 14.30 -15.31
CA GLY A 114 18.12 12.93 -15.14
C GLY A 114 16.81 12.74 -14.41
N THR A 115 15.80 13.57 -14.68
CA THR A 115 14.39 13.17 -14.53
C THR A 115 13.65 13.09 -15.87
N GLY A 116 14.38 13.20 -16.98
CA GLY A 116 13.86 12.99 -18.32
C GLY A 116 13.67 11.50 -18.58
N GLY A 117 12.54 11.15 -19.20
CA GLY A 117 12.26 9.76 -19.58
C GLY A 117 13.35 9.23 -20.52
N MET A 118 13.31 7.93 -20.80
CA MET A 118 14.29 7.23 -21.67
C MET A 118 14.55 7.93 -23.03
N ALA A 119 13.64 8.79 -23.49
CA ALA A 119 13.76 9.57 -24.71
C ALA A 119 14.62 10.86 -24.55
N ASP A 120 14.65 11.47 -23.36
CA ASP A 120 15.48 12.65 -23.06
C ASP A 120 16.95 12.27 -22.79
N GLN A 121 17.24 10.97 -22.68
CA GLN A 121 18.57 10.39 -22.45
C GLN A 121 19.17 9.76 -23.71
N LEU A 122 18.52 9.92 -24.87
CA LEU A 122 19.11 9.49 -26.13
C LEU A 122 20.24 10.47 -26.47
N PRO A 123 21.50 9.99 -26.59
CA PRO A 123 22.60 10.82 -27.04
C PRO A 123 22.25 11.49 -28.36
N SER A 124 22.76 12.69 -28.57
CA SER A 124 22.58 13.42 -29.83
C SER A 124 23.16 12.63 -31.02
N GLU A 125 22.71 12.93 -32.23
CA GLU A 125 23.22 12.28 -33.45
C GLU A 125 24.74 12.46 -33.61
N ASP A 126 25.25 13.62 -33.18
CA ASP A 126 26.69 13.94 -33.19
C ASP A 126 27.47 13.07 -32.20
N GLU A 127 26.96 12.87 -30.97
CA GLU A 127 27.59 11.99 -29.97
C GLU A 127 27.58 10.52 -30.41
N MET A 128 26.49 10.07 -31.04
CA MET A 128 26.42 8.73 -31.64
C MET A 128 27.47 8.55 -32.74
N LYS A 129 27.70 9.58 -33.55
CA LYS A 129 28.70 9.56 -34.63
C LYS A 129 30.12 9.52 -34.07
N ASP A 130 30.41 10.32 -33.05
CA ASP A 130 31.72 10.35 -32.39
C ASP A 130 32.05 9.00 -31.73
N PHE A 131 31.05 8.39 -31.09
CA PHE A 131 31.16 7.04 -30.57
C PHE A 131 31.45 6.01 -31.67
N ALA A 132 30.70 6.06 -32.79
CA ALA A 132 30.92 5.15 -33.92
C ALA A 132 32.32 5.31 -34.54
N ASP A 133 32.81 6.54 -34.67
CA ASP A 133 34.16 6.84 -35.19
C ASP A 133 35.25 6.28 -34.27
N TRP A 134 35.07 6.42 -32.95
CA TRP A 134 35.97 5.83 -31.95
C TRP A 134 35.98 4.29 -32.02
N PHE A 135 34.81 3.65 -32.09
CA PHE A 135 34.71 2.19 -32.26
C PHE A 135 35.34 1.71 -33.56
N ALA A 136 35.14 2.45 -34.66
CA ALA A 136 35.75 2.13 -35.94
C ALA A 136 37.27 2.26 -35.90
N MET A 137 37.81 3.26 -35.19
CA MET A 137 39.24 3.43 -34.95
C MET A 137 39.81 2.26 -34.14
N MET A 138 39.20 1.93 -33.00
CA MET A 138 39.64 0.82 -32.15
C MET A 138 39.58 -0.52 -32.88
N GLY A 139 38.53 -0.74 -33.68
CA GLY A 139 38.39 -1.94 -34.49
C GLY A 139 39.44 -2.06 -35.61
N ARG A 140 39.92 -0.94 -36.16
CA ARG A 140 41.06 -0.95 -37.10
C ARG A 140 42.35 -1.35 -36.38
N VAL A 141 42.67 -0.71 -35.26
CA VAL A 141 43.88 -1.01 -34.47
C VAL A 141 43.92 -2.47 -34.03
N PHE A 142 42.78 -3.02 -33.60
CA PHE A 142 42.70 -4.41 -33.18
C PHE A 142 42.95 -5.39 -34.34
N ARG A 143 42.45 -5.10 -35.55
CA ARG A 143 42.73 -5.94 -36.72
C ARG A 143 44.20 -5.87 -37.12
N ASP A 144 44.77 -4.67 -37.18
CA ASP A 144 46.20 -4.50 -37.50
C ASP A 144 47.08 -5.31 -36.53
N MET A 145 46.74 -5.32 -35.23
CA MET A 145 47.46 -6.12 -34.24
C MET A 145 47.29 -7.63 -34.43
N LEU A 146 46.14 -8.11 -34.92
CA LEU A 146 45.94 -9.52 -35.24
C LEU A 146 46.72 -9.95 -36.49
N ASP A 147 46.79 -9.08 -37.50
CA ASP A 147 47.51 -9.34 -38.74
C ASP A 147 49.03 -9.39 -38.50
N ASP A 148 49.56 -8.49 -37.67
CA ASP A 148 50.98 -8.47 -37.26
C ASP A 148 51.39 -9.75 -36.51
N LEU A 149 50.46 -10.38 -35.78
CA LEU A 149 50.70 -11.65 -35.08
C LEU A 149 50.56 -12.89 -35.99
N GLY A 150 49.90 -12.75 -37.15
CA GLY A 150 49.71 -13.82 -38.14
C GLY A 150 50.78 -13.85 -39.24
N ALA A 151 51.61 -12.81 -39.33
CA ALA A 151 52.57 -12.61 -40.41
C ALA A 151 53.99 -13.10 -40.09
N GLU A 152 54.15 -14.38 -39.74
CA GLU A 152 55.45 -15.07 -39.77
C GLU A 152 55.27 -16.50 -40.32
N GLU A 153 54.98 -16.64 -41.62
CA GLU A 153 55.20 -17.91 -42.31
C GLU A 153 56.70 -18.03 -42.68
N PRO A 154 57.42 -19.04 -42.17
CA PRO A 154 58.84 -19.19 -42.46
C PRO A 154 59.05 -19.48 -43.95
N GLU A 155 59.93 -18.70 -44.57
CA GLU A 155 60.35 -18.86 -45.97
C GLU A 155 60.77 -20.33 -46.23
N PRO A 156 60.23 -20.99 -47.27
CA PRO A 156 60.49 -22.41 -47.47
C PRO A 156 61.97 -22.65 -47.72
N ALA A 157 62.59 -23.46 -46.86
CA ALA A 157 64.00 -23.81 -46.96
C ALA A 157 64.33 -24.39 -48.35
N PRO A 158 65.49 -24.03 -48.94
CA PRO A 158 65.85 -24.50 -50.28
C PRO A 158 65.96 -26.03 -50.31
N ALA A 159 65.35 -26.63 -51.33
CA ALA A 159 65.29 -28.07 -51.50
C ALA A 159 66.72 -28.68 -51.62
N PRO A 160 66.98 -29.85 -51.01
CA PRO A 160 68.31 -30.44 -51.03
C PRO A 160 68.68 -30.93 -52.45
N ASP A 161 69.86 -30.53 -52.90
CA ASP A 161 70.48 -30.94 -54.17
C ASP A 161 70.69 -32.46 -54.19
N ARG A 162 69.86 -33.17 -54.96
CA ARG A 162 70.07 -34.60 -55.25
C ARG A 162 70.91 -34.73 -56.51
N ARG A 163 72.22 -34.75 -56.31
CA ARG A 163 73.19 -35.23 -57.31
C ARG A 163 73.85 -36.51 -56.82
N ILE A 164 73.26 -37.67 -57.12
CA ILE A 164 73.94 -38.94 -57.42
C ILE A 164 73.15 -39.65 -58.52
#